data_AF-A0A1E5PZV6-F1
#
_entry.id   AF-A0A1E5PZV6-F1
#
_cell.length_a   1.000
_cell.length_b   1.000
_cell.length_c   1.000
_cell.angle_alpha   90.00
_cell.angle_beta   90.00
_cell.angle_gamma   90.00
#
_symmetry.space_group_name_H-M   'P 1'
#
loop_
_entity.id
_entity.type
_entity.pdbx_description
1 polymer ?
#
loop_
_entity_poly.entity_id
_entity_poly.type
_entity_poly.pdbx_seq_one_letter_code
_entity_poly.pdbx_strand_id
1 'polypeptide(L)' 'MVDHVALQLVDEVVAAFVLVLALLAAGAAGVLARLDGATYPSALMRAAATFAAVVTLATAIAGVLTQILA' A
#
# COMPACT_ATOMS: atom_id res chain seq x y z
N MET A 1 -15.45 4.64 -26.61
CA MET A 1 -15.80 3.57 -25.64
C MET A 1 -14.56 2.80 -25.17
N VAL A 2 -13.55 2.58 -26.04
CA VAL A 2 -12.29 1.91 -25.66
C VAL A 2 -11.45 2.73 -24.66
N ASP A 3 -11.54 4.07 -24.68
CA ASP A 3 -10.72 4.94 -23.83
C ASP A 3 -11.06 4.87 -22.33
N HIS A 4 -12.34 4.75 -21.97
CA HIS A 4 -12.73 4.58 -20.56
C HIS A 4 -12.35 3.21 -20.00
N VAL A 5 -12.49 2.15 -20.81
CA VAL A 5 -12.10 0.80 -20.41
C VAL A 5 -10.58 0.68 -20.24
N ALA A 6 -9.80 1.31 -21.12
CA ALA A 6 -8.34 1.36 -21.00
C ALA A 6 -7.88 2.11 -19.75
N LEU A 7 -8.53 3.24 -19.42
CA LEU A 7 -8.25 3.99 -18.19
C LEU A 7 -8.61 3.18 -16.93
N GLN A 8 -9.73 2.45 -16.97
CA GLN A 8 -10.19 1.62 -15.85
C GLN A 8 -9.25 0.45 -15.56
N LEU A 9 -8.69 -0.18 -16.59
CA LEU A 9 -7.68 -1.23 -16.44
C LEU A 9 -6.35 -0.71 -15.88
N VAL A 10 -5.92 0.50 -16.27
CA VAL A 10 -4.69 1.11 -15.74
C VAL A 10 -4.84 1.38 -14.24
N ASP A 11 -5.99 1.87 -13.79
CA ASP A 11 -6.26 2.14 -12.37
C ASP A 11 -6.20 0.84 -11.53
N GLU A 12 -6.80 -0.25 -12.02
CA GLU A 12 -6.73 -1.56 -11.36
C GLU A 12 -5.29 -2.08 -11.23
N VAL A 13 -4.47 -1.94 -12.28
CA VAL A 13 -3.06 -2.34 -12.25
C VAL A 13 -2.27 -1.50 -11.25
N VAL A 14 -2.53 -0.19 -11.19
CA VAL A 14 -1.89 0.71 -10.23
C VAL A 14 -2.28 0.32 -8.80
N ALA A 15 -3.56 0.09 -8.53
CA ALA A 15 -4.04 -0.34 -7.22
C ALA A 15 -3.42 -1.69 -6.80
N ALA A 16 -3.37 -2.66 -7.70
CA ALA A 16 -2.74 -3.97 -7.46
C ALA A 16 -1.24 -3.82 -7.15
N PHE A 17 -0.53 -2.98 -7.90
CA PHE A 17 0.89 -2.71 -7.68
C PHE A 17 1.14 -2.07 -6.30
N VAL A 18 0.33 -1.08 -5.93
CA VAL A 18 0.40 -0.43 -4.60
C VAL A 18 0.16 -1.45 -3.49
N LEU A 19 -0.80 -2.37 -3.65
CA LEU A 19 -1.04 -3.43 -2.68
C LEU A 19 0.16 -4.39 -2.54
N VAL A 20 0.80 -4.77 -3.65
CA VAL A 20 2.01 -5.60 -3.62
C VAL A 20 3.14 -4.90 -2.86
N LEU A 21 3.36 -3.61 -3.12
CA LEU A 21 4.36 -2.81 -2.39
C LEU A 21 4.00 -2.69 -0.90
N ALA A 22 2.73 -2.48 -0.57
CA ALA A 22 2.26 -2.41 0.82
C ALA A 22 2.49 -3.73 1.57
N LEU A 23 2.22 -4.87 0.93
CA LEU A 23 2.50 -6.19 1.48
C LEU A 23 3.99 -6.45 1.66
N LEU A 24 4.83 -6.04 0.70
CA LEU A 24 6.27 -6.18 0.79
C LEU A 24 6.85 -5.34 1.94
N ALA A 25 6.41 -4.08 2.06
CA ALA A 25 6.82 -3.20 3.15
C ALA A 25 6.36 -3.71 4.52
N ALA A 26 5.12 -4.20 4.62
CA ALA A 26 4.61 -4.83 5.84
C ALA A 26 5.40 -6.08 6.23
N GLY A 27 5.71 -6.93 5.26
CA GLY A 27 6.57 -8.10 5.45
C GLY A 27 7.97 -7.72 5.96
N ALA A 28 8.60 -6.73 5.33
CA ALA A 28 9.91 -6.22 5.76
C ALA A 28 9.87 -5.68 7.20
N ALA A 29 8.84 -4.90 7.56
CA ALA A 29 8.66 -4.38 8.91
C ALA A 29 8.44 -5.49 9.94
N GLY A 30 7.67 -6.52 9.58
CA GLY A 30 7.45 -7.71 10.41
C GLY A 30 8.72 -8.54 10.62
N VAL A 31 9.50 -8.74 9.56
CA VAL A 31 10.81 -9.43 9.63
C VAL A 31 11.77 -8.62 10.51
N LEU A 32 11.86 -7.31 10.31
CA LEU A 32 12.70 -6.45 11.14
C LEU A 32 12.28 -6.52 12.61
N ALA A 33 10.97 -6.54 12.89
CA ALA A 33 10.48 -6.73 14.25
C ALA A 33 10.92 -8.08 14.87
N ARG A 34 11.10 -9.14 14.07
CA ARG A 34 11.66 -10.42 14.55
C ARG A 34 13.14 -10.38 14.81
N LEU A 35 13.87 -9.66 13.97
CA LEU A 35 15.28 -9.39 14.23
C LEU A 35 15.45 -8.56 15.50
N ASP A 36 14.50 -7.65 15.78
CA ASP A 36 14.42 -6.87 17.02
C ASP A 36 13.95 -7.69 18.25
N GLY A 37 13.73 -9.00 18.11
CA GLY A 37 13.31 -9.89 19.21
C GLY A 37 11.83 -9.78 19.60
N ALA A 38 11.00 -9.11 18.80
CA ALA A 38 9.57 -8.98 19.07
C ALA A 38 8.83 -10.33 19.01
N THR A 39 7.83 -10.49 19.88
CA THR A 39 6.95 -11.67 19.89
C THR A 39 6.10 -11.77 18.61
N TYR A 40 5.54 -12.96 18.35
CA TYR A 40 4.69 -13.17 17.17
C TYR A 40 3.54 -12.14 17.00
N PRO A 41 2.77 -11.84 18.06
CA PRO A 41 1.69 -10.85 17.97
C PRO A 41 2.19 -9.43 17.73
N SER A 42 3.29 -9.02 18.39
CA SER A 42 3.80 -7.66 18.28
C SER A 42 4.41 -7.37 16.91
N ALA A 43 5.12 -8.34 16.32
CA ALA A 43 5.60 -8.25 14.94
C ALA A 43 4.46 -8.17 13.92
N LEU A 44 3.38 -8.92 14.13
CA LEU A 44 2.19 -8.88 13.27
C LEU A 44 1.52 -7.49 13.32
N MET A 45 1.36 -6.92 14.51
CA MET A 45 0.79 -5.57 14.68
C MET A 45 1.66 -4.51 13.99
N ARG A 46 2.99 -4.62 14.05
CA ARG A 46 3.90 -3.68 13.38
C ARG A 46 3.85 -3.79 11.85
N ALA A 47 3.73 -5.02 11.32
CA ALA A 47 3.49 -5.25 9.90
C ALA A 47 2.15 -4.66 9.44
N ALA A 48 1.07 -4.89 10.19
CA ALA A 48 -0.26 -4.36 9.89
C ALA A 48 -0.29 -2.81 9.92
N ALA A 49 0.37 -2.19 10.90
CA ALA A 49 0.49 -0.74 10.96
C ALA A 49 1.26 -0.17 9.75
N THR A 50 2.32 -0.86 9.32
CA THR A 50 3.09 -0.46 8.13
C THR A 50 2.24 -0.56 6.86
N PHE A 51 1.47 -1.64 6.70
CA PHE A 51 0.52 -1.78 5.59
C PHE A 51 -0.49 -0.62 5.56
N ALA A 52 -1.13 -0.34 6.69
CA ALA A 52 -2.11 0.74 6.80
C ALA A 52 -1.51 2.10 6.47
N ALA A 53 -0.28 2.36 6.91
CA ALA A 53 0.45 3.59 6.60
C ALA A 53 0.72 3.75 5.09
N VAL A 54 1.18 2.69 4.42
CA VAL A 54 1.43 2.72 2.96
C VAL A 54 0.14 2.99 2.19
N VAL A 55 -0.96 2.30 2.54
CA VAL A 55 -2.25 2.50 1.88
C VAL A 55 -2.77 3.92 2.12
N THR A 56 -2.67 4.44 3.34
CA THR A 56 -3.08 5.82 3.67
C THR A 56 -2.27 6.86 2.89
N LEU A 57 -0.97 6.63 2.73
CA LEU A 57 -0.13 7.52 1.92
C LEU A 57 -0.56 7.49 0.44
N ALA A 58 -0.82 6.29 -0.10
CA ALA A 58 -1.28 6.16 -1.49
C ALA A 58 -2.61 6.87 -1.72
N THR A 59 -3.58 6.73 -0.81
CA THR A 59 -4.88 7.43 -0.92
C THR A 59 -4.74 8.93 -0.79
N ALA A 60 -3.86 9.42 0.09
CA ALA A 60 -3.57 10.85 0.20
C ALA A 60 -2.96 11.42 -1.08
N ILE A 61 -1.97 10.73 -1.67
CA ILE A 61 -1.36 11.13 -2.94
C ILE A 61 -2.40 11.13 -4.06
N ALA A 62 -3.20 10.07 -4.16
CA ALA A 62 -4.27 9.99 -5.15
C ALA A 62 -5.26 11.15 -5.02
N GLY A 63 -5.68 11.48 -3.80
CA GLY A 63 -6.55 12.62 -3.53
C GLY A 63 -5.95 13.96 -3.96
N VAL A 64 -4.67 14.20 -3.66
CA VAL A 64 -3.96 15.42 -4.10
C VAL A 64 -3.83 15.47 -5.62
N LEU A 65 -3.49 14.35 -6.27
CA LEU A 65 -3.42 14.30 -7.73
C LEU A 65 -4.78 14.57 -8.37
N THR A 66 -5.87 14.01 -7.84
CA THR A 66 -7.23 14.32 -8.29
C THR A 66 -7.53 15.81 -8.15
N GLN A 67 -7.13 16.46 -7.05
CA GLN A 67 -7.34 17.90 -6.87
C GLN A 67 -6.55 18.77 -7.86
N ILE A 68 -5.37 18.32 -8.32
CA ILE A 68 -4.51 19.08 -9.24
C ILE A 68 -4.92 18.85 -10.70
N LEU A 69 -5.42 17.65 -11.04
CA LEU A 69 -5.76 17.24 -12.40
C LEU A 69 -7.25 17.44 -12.75
N ALA A 70 -8.10 17.73 -11.77
CA ALA A 70 -9.52 18.09 -11.97
C ALA A 70 -9.69 19.56 -12.37
#